data_AF-A0A6N8HMK2-F1
#
_entry.id   AF-A0A6N8HMK2-F1
#
_cell.length_a   1.000
_cell.length_b   1.000
_cell.length_c   1.000
_cell.angle_alpha   90.00
_cell.angle_beta   90.00
_cell.angle_gamma   90.00
#
_symmetry.space_group_name_H-M   'P 1'
#
loop_
_entity.id
_entity.type
_entity.pdbx_description
1 polymer ?
#
loop_
_entity_poly.entity_id
_entity_poly.type
_entity_poly.pdbx_seq_one_letter_code
_entity_poly.pdbx_strand_id
1 'polypeptide(L)'
;MFNEEVLLEDLIDKVREGYVFRQTTITQQYSYKQYIAERHEETVLLYLIKPSGQIKFYSEEMRTVPGVGDVIVSFTPRHKEQKKIQVRLENQRNGNGNGTFKKKD
;
A
#
# COMPACT_ATOMS: atom_id res chain seq x y z
N MET A 1 -5.65 -25.11 -6.86
CA MET A 1 -7.10 -24.82 -6.76
C MET A 1 -7.28 -23.38 -7.17
N PHE A 2 -8.20 -23.14 -8.11
CA PHE A 2 -8.53 -21.90 -8.82
C PHE A 2 -8.45 -20.67 -7.90
N ASN A 3 -7.60 -19.69 -8.24
CA ASN A 3 -8.06 -18.44 -8.86
C ASN A 3 -9.47 -18.04 -8.42
N GLU A 4 -9.57 -17.41 -7.24
CA GLU A 4 -10.80 -16.76 -6.84
C GLU A 4 -11.02 -15.54 -7.73
N GLU A 5 -12.02 -15.63 -8.62
CA GLU A 5 -12.69 -14.45 -9.14
C GLU A 5 -13.20 -13.66 -7.94
N VAL A 6 -12.53 -12.55 -7.61
CA VAL A 6 -13.02 -11.66 -6.57
C VAL A 6 -14.34 -11.08 -7.07
N LEU A 7 -15.44 -11.47 -6.44
CA LEU A 7 -16.76 -11.00 -6.83
C LEU A 7 -16.95 -9.55 -6.38
N LEU A 8 -17.87 -8.84 -7.01
CA LEU A 8 -18.18 -7.47 -6.62
C LEU A 8 -18.71 -7.41 -5.18
N GLU A 9 -19.47 -8.42 -4.79
CA GLU A 9 -19.99 -8.60 -3.43
C GLU A 9 -18.85 -8.64 -2.40
N ASP A 10 -17.77 -9.37 -2.69
CA ASP A 10 -16.60 -9.44 -1.80
C ASP A 10 -15.93 -8.07 -1.63
N LEU A 11 -15.90 -7.27 -2.70
CA LEU A 11 -15.36 -5.90 -2.62
C LEU A 11 -16.26 -4.99 -1.79
N ILE A 12 -17.58 -5.15 -1.90
CA ILE A 12 -18.56 -4.39 -1.10
C ILE A 12 -18.38 -4.71 0.39
N ASP A 13 -18.20 -5.97 0.74
CA ASP A 13 -17.97 -6.36 2.14
C ASP A 13 -16.65 -5.81 2.67
N LYS A 14 -15.58 -5.83 1.87
CA LYS A 14 -14.32 -5.18 2.23
C LYS A 14 -14.47 -3.67 2.46
N VAL A 15 -15.32 -2.98 1.70
CA VAL A 15 -15.65 -1.56 1.98
C VAL A 15 -16.30 -1.41 3.36
N ARG A 16 -17.23 -2.31 3.72
CA ARG A 16 -17.88 -2.32 5.06
C ARG A 16 -16.89 -2.62 6.18
N GLU A 17 -15.91 -3.49 5.93
CA GLU A 17 -14.79 -3.78 6.82
C GLU A 17 -13.77 -2.62 6.91
N GLY A 18 -13.98 -1.56 6.15
CA GLY A 18 -13.17 -0.35 6.21
C GLY A 18 -11.87 -0.45 5.42
N TYR A 19 -11.77 -1.35 4.44
CA TYR A 19 -10.67 -1.33 3.48
C TYR A 19 -10.63 0.01 2.72
N VAL A 20 -9.45 0.38 2.25
CA VAL A 20 -9.23 1.64 1.54
C VAL A 20 -8.51 1.41 0.21
N PHE A 21 -8.81 2.28 -0.75
CA PHE A 21 -8.05 2.35 -1.99
C PHE A 21 -6.64 2.89 -1.70
N ARG A 22 -5.63 2.21 -2.23
CA ARG A 22 -4.24 2.65 -2.22
C ARG A 22 -3.73 2.72 -3.64
N GLN A 23 -3.04 3.81 -3.94
CA GLN A 23 -2.30 3.97 -5.19
C GLN A 23 -0.81 3.87 -4.90
N THR A 24 -0.10 3.05 -5.67
CA THR A 24 1.35 2.85 -5.51
C THR A 24 2.04 2.95 -6.86
N THR A 25 2.89 3.95 -7.01
CA THR A 25 3.69 4.12 -8.23
C THR A 25 4.91 3.20 -8.18
N ILE A 26 5.10 2.41 -9.22
CA ILE A 26 6.32 1.63 -9.42
C ILE A 26 7.42 2.56 -9.91
N THR A 27 8.58 2.54 -9.25
CA THR A 27 9.72 3.40 -9.58
C THR A 27 10.98 2.56 -9.74
N GLN A 28 12.09 3.18 -10.14
CA GLN A 28 13.38 2.47 -10.17
C GLN A 28 13.81 2.03 -8.77
N GLN A 29 13.50 2.84 -7.75
CA GLN A 29 13.83 2.60 -6.34
C GLN A 29 12.81 1.71 -5.63
N TYR A 30 11.59 1.60 -6.15
CA TYR A 30 10.51 0.78 -5.60
C TYR A 30 9.91 -0.11 -6.69
N SER A 31 10.49 -1.30 -6.82
CA SER A 31 10.13 -2.26 -7.88
C SER A 31 8.78 -2.95 -7.61
N TYR A 32 8.17 -3.50 -8.66
CA TYR A 32 6.97 -4.32 -8.51
C TYR A 32 7.20 -5.55 -7.62
N LYS A 33 8.36 -6.20 -7.71
CA LYS A 33 8.71 -7.33 -6.84
C LYS A 33 8.70 -6.92 -5.37
N GLN A 34 9.25 -5.75 -5.06
CA GLN A 34 9.26 -5.21 -3.71
C GLN A 34 7.84 -4.88 -3.23
N TYR A 35 7.02 -4.26 -4.08
CA TYR A 35 5.61 -4.03 -3.78
C TYR A 35 4.86 -5.33 -3.42
N ILE A 36 5.03 -6.39 -4.21
CA ILE A 36 4.39 -7.68 -3.96
C ILE A 36 4.90 -8.32 -2.67
N ALA A 37 6.18 -8.19 -2.34
CA ALA A 37 6.74 -8.73 -1.10
C ALA A 37 6.27 -7.97 0.14
N GLU A 38 6.10 -6.64 0.03
CA GLU A 38 5.78 -5.79 1.17
C GLU A 38 4.29 -5.60 1.38
N ARG A 39 3.41 -5.80 0.37
CA ARG A 39 1.95 -5.56 0.47
C ARG A 39 1.30 -6.40 1.56
N HIS A 40 0.12 -5.97 2.03
CA HIS A 40 -0.63 -6.81 2.98
C HIS A 40 -1.10 -8.05 2.23
N GLU A 41 -1.10 -9.22 2.87
CA GLU A 41 -1.53 -10.46 2.24
C GLU A 41 -2.97 -10.35 1.71
N GLU A 42 -3.86 -9.77 2.51
CA GLU A 42 -5.26 -9.48 2.16
C GLU A 42 -5.44 -8.31 1.15
N THR A 43 -4.37 -7.74 0.62
CA THR A 43 -4.48 -6.69 -0.41
C THR A 43 -5.02 -7.28 -1.70
N VAL A 44 -6.12 -6.73 -2.19
CA VAL A 44 -6.70 -7.06 -3.51
C VAL A 44 -6.13 -6.12 -4.55
N LEU A 45 -5.52 -6.66 -5.61
CA LEU A 45 -5.05 -5.86 -6.75
C LEU A 45 -6.21 -5.70 -7.74
N LEU A 46 -6.51 -4.46 -8.14
CA LEU A 46 -7.69 -4.18 -8.98
C LEU A 46 -7.28 -3.88 -10.42
N TYR A 47 -6.49 -2.82 -10.60
CA TYR A 47 -5.99 -2.42 -11.90
C TYR A 47 -4.69 -1.63 -11.76
N LEU A 48 -4.02 -1.40 -12.89
CA LEU A 48 -2.95 -0.43 -13.00
C LEU A 48 -3.29 0.65 -14.00
N ILE A 49 -2.69 1.82 -13.82
CA ILE A 49 -2.73 2.96 -14.72
C ILE A 49 -1.33 3.10 -15.31
N LYS A 50 -1.22 3.00 -16.64
CA LYS A 50 0.02 3.27 -17.38
C LYS A 50 0.33 4.77 -17.35
N PRO A 51 1.59 5.20 -17.56
CA PRO A 51 1.94 6.61 -17.74
C PRO A 51 1.12 7.31 -18.84
N SER A 52 0.63 6.56 -19.84
CA SER A 52 -0.26 7.06 -20.89
C SER A 52 -1.71 7.33 -20.42
N GLY A 53 -2.06 6.97 -19.19
CA GLY A 53 -3.43 6.99 -18.67
C GLY A 53 -4.23 5.72 -18.97
N GLN A 54 -3.69 4.76 -19.72
CA GLN A 54 -4.38 3.50 -20.01
C GLN A 54 -4.57 2.67 -18.73
N ILE A 55 -5.81 2.23 -18.49
CA ILE A 55 -6.16 1.33 -17.39
C ILE A 55 -6.06 -0.12 -17.86
N LYS A 56 -5.43 -0.98 -17.04
CA LYS A 56 -5.40 -2.44 -17.24
C LYS A 56 -5.80 -3.16 -15.96
N PHE A 57 -6.81 -4.00 -16.03
CA PHE A 57 -7.31 -4.77 -14.89
C PHE A 57 -6.40 -5.96 -14.59
N TYR A 58 -6.25 -6.27 -13.30
CA TYR A 58 -5.67 -7.53 -12.88
C TYR A 58 -6.69 -8.63 -13.11
N SER A 59 -6.40 -9.50 -14.07
CA SER A 59 -7.12 -10.75 -14.34
C SER A 59 -6.10 -11.87 -14.52
N GLU A 60 -6.55 -13.12 -14.52
CA GLU A 60 -5.69 -14.28 -14.82
C GLU A 60 -4.94 -14.13 -16.16
N GLU A 61 -5.55 -13.45 -17.12
CA GLU A 61 -4.99 -13.24 -18.45
C GLU A 61 -3.98 -12.09 -18.51
N MET A 62 -3.73 -11.39 -17.40
CA MET A 62 -2.79 -10.28 -17.35
C MET A 62 -1.35 -10.79 -17.46
N ARG A 63 -0.85 -10.85 -18.71
CA ARG A 63 0.53 -11.30 -19.02
C ARG A 63 1.61 -10.27 -18.72
N THR A 64 1.25 -9.01 -18.51
CA THR A 64 2.23 -7.92 -18.36
C THR A 64 2.49 -7.57 -16.90
N VAL A 65 3.74 -7.74 -16.48
CA VAL A 65 4.24 -7.25 -15.19
C VAL A 65 4.28 -5.71 -15.18
N PRO A 66 3.82 -5.03 -14.11
CA PRO A 66 3.93 -3.58 -13.98
C PRO A 66 5.36 -3.08 -14.10
N GLY A 67 5.55 -2.01 -14.87
CA GLY A 67 6.84 -1.35 -15.11
C GLY A 67 6.98 -0.02 -14.38
N VAL A 68 8.16 0.59 -14.48
CA VAL A 68 8.44 1.91 -13.92
C VAL A 68 7.47 2.95 -14.49
N GLY A 69 6.88 3.76 -13.61
CA GLY A 69 5.88 4.77 -13.94
C GLY A 69 4.44 4.25 -13.87
N ASP A 70 4.20 2.94 -13.88
CA ASP A 70 2.87 2.39 -13.68
C ASP A 70 2.38 2.68 -12.25
N VAL A 71 1.10 3.02 -12.12
CA VAL A 71 0.43 3.17 -10.82
C VAL A 71 -0.46 1.97 -10.60
N ILE A 72 -0.18 1.21 -9.54
CA ILE A 72 -1.03 0.10 -9.11
C ILE A 72 -2.10 0.65 -8.18
N VAL A 73 -3.36 0.34 -8.49
CA VAL A 73 -4.50 0.63 -7.62
C VAL A 73 -4.94 -0.67 -6.97
N SER A 74 -4.98 -0.66 -5.64
CA SER A 74 -5.31 -1.82 -4.82
C SER A 74 -6.27 -1.45 -3.70
N PHE A 75 -6.92 -2.47 -3.17
CA PHE A 75 -7.78 -2.38 -2.00
C PHE A 75 -7.10 -3.07 -0.82
N THR A 76 -6.87 -2.35 0.27
CA THR A 76 -6.01 -2.82 1.36
C THR A 76 -6.63 -2.52 2.73
N PRO A 77 -6.44 -3.40 3.74
CA PRO A 77 -6.88 -3.13 5.10
C PRO A 77 -6.18 -1.90 5.68
N ARG A 78 -6.88 -1.12 6.52
CA ARG A 78 -6.34 0.08 7.17
C ARG A 78 -5.23 -0.21 8.19
N HIS A 79 -5.04 -1.46 8.62
CA HIS A 79 -4.04 -1.84 9.64
C HIS A 79 -2.59 -1.47 9.29
N LYS A 80 -2.25 -1.27 8.02
CA LYS A 80 -0.91 -0.79 7.63
C LYS A 80 -0.59 0.64 8.04
N GLU A 81 -1.61 1.49 8.23
CA GLU A 81 -1.37 2.85 8.73
C GLU A 81 -1.01 2.82 10.22
N GLN A 82 -1.45 1.81 10.98
CA GLN A 82 -1.13 1.70 12.41
C GLN A 82 0.37 1.45 12.63
N LYS A 83 1.03 0.58 11.84
CA LYS A 83 2.48 0.38 11.93
C LYS A 83 3.27 1.65 11.61
N LYS A 84 2.84 2.43 10.60
CA LYS A 84 3.48 3.72 10.29
C LYS A 84 3.25 4.77 11.36
N ILE A 85 2.05 4.81 11.95
CA ILE A 85 1.74 5.66 13.11
C ILE A 85 2.62 5.23 14.30
N GLN A 86 2.76 3.93 14.56
CA GLN A 86 3.58 3.41 15.66
C GLN A 86 5.06 3.72 15.47
N VAL A 87 5.62 3.51 14.27
CA VAL A 87 7.00 3.90 13.93
C VAL A 87 7.22 5.42 14.06
N ARG A 88 6.26 6.25 13.64
CA ARG A 88 6.34 7.72 13.84
C ARG A 88 6.31 8.09 15.32
N LEU A 89 5.41 7.50 16.10
CA LEU A 89 5.30 7.73 17.55
C LEU A 89 6.55 7.26 18.29
N GLU A 90 7.16 6.15 17.87
CA GLU A 90 8.38 5.60 18.45
C GLU A 90 9.61 6.45 18.11
N ASN A 91 9.73 6.94 16.86
CA ASN A 91 10.76 7.90 16.47
C ASN A 91 10.64 9.23 17.22
N GLN A 92 9.41 9.71 17.50
CA GLN A 92 9.20 10.91 18.32
C GLN A 92 9.57 10.69 19.79
N ARG A 93 9.33 9.50 20.34
CA ARG A 93 9.72 9.15 21.72
C ARG A 93 11.23 9.02 21.89
N ASN A 94 11.93 8.47 20.89
CA ASN A 94 13.38 8.26 20.94
C ASN A 94 14.18 9.53 20.60
N GLY A 95 13.56 10.53 19.96
CA GLY A 95 14.22 11.78 19.57
C GLY A 95 14.22 12.89 20.63
N ASN A 96 13.55 12.73 21.77
CA ASN A 96 13.35 13.81 22.75
C ASN A 96 14.03 13.55 24.12
N GLY A 97 15.30 13.15 24.08
CA GLY A 97 16.14 12.97 25.24
C GLY A 97 17.45 13.74 25.15
N ASN A 98 17.41 15.09 25.22
CA ASN A 98 18.37 15.92 25.97
C ASN A 98 18.20 17.42 25.69
N GLY A 99 17.95 18.17 26.77
CA GLY A 99 17.86 19.63 26.78
C GLY A 99 17.67 20.16 28.19
N THR A 100 18.58 19.82 29.10
CA THR A 100 18.70 20.38 30.44
C THR A 100 18.80 21.91 30.38
N PHE A 101 17.70 22.61 30.72
CA PHE A 101 17.76 24.05 31.01
C PHE A 101 18.38 24.24 32.40
N LYS A 102 19.69 24.51 32.44
CA LYS A 102 20.34 25.15 33.60
C LYS A 102 19.71 26.53 33.81
N LYS A 103 19.05 26.73 34.96
CA LYS A 103 18.83 28.08 35.50
C LYS A 103 20.20 28.64 35.91
N LYS A 104 20.56 29.81 35.39
CA LYS A 104 21.64 30.65 35.90
C LYS A 104 20.96 31.76 36.70
N ASP A 105 21.26 31.78 37.99
CA ASP A 105 21.12 32.97 38.84
C ASP A 105 22.39 33.84 38.69
#